data_AF-A0A7V2H6V2-F1
#
_entry.id   AF-A0A7V2H6V2-F1
#
_cell.length_a   1.000
_cell.length_b   1.000
_cell.length_c   1.000
_cell.angle_alpha   90.00
_cell.angle_beta   90.00
_cell.angle_gamma   90.00
#
_symmetry.space_group_name_H-M   'P 1'
#
loop_
_entity.id
_entity.type
_entity.pdbx_description
1 polymer ?
#
loop_
_entity_poly.entity_id
_entity_poly.type
_entity_poly.pdbx_seq_one_letter_code
_entity_poly.pdbx_strand_id
1 'polypeptide(L)'
;MARLVTARRGDEPVLAGTRLTQPIQVLLSPNAAATQPAGVVQPVASVESVVIPGVTTAFRIAPTGPAGSQPIELQLYQSSLDSDLQLAIATSGPLATNEDSSVPQESPSKSVTQREVAILDGINSAQPPTIRLRIPCRVDGSSSDLLAEISLRAGKDDPETEALLSSARQELDRNRAKGSAKVPAAQVLAGRALLESTLPLLSQPSARRSALIMLAAQTGAAICQDAALVADDSTLEQLAAAINAQATAVNREIDLAQWGLVIDLTALKVMADLQSAEKLPPALQSVLALHTGEAGRRAGAIEEAIRASPTRADLENRLVAENLIALEDTSPSARVRAIDWLSLRGRAPRGFDPLAPPRQRREALEAASTQPASR
;
A
#
# COMPACT_ATOMS: atom_id res chain seq x y z
N MET A 1 -0.19 -16.89 14.77
CA MET A 1 0.10 -16.17 16.04
C MET A 1 -0.70 -14.87 16.02
N ALA A 2 -1.30 -14.42 17.13
CA ALA A 2 -2.10 -13.20 17.16
C ALA A 2 -1.27 -12.02 17.71
N ARG A 3 -1.22 -10.89 16.99
CA ARG A 3 -0.54 -9.67 17.44
C ARG A 3 -1.57 -8.56 17.64
N LEU A 4 -1.66 -8.03 18.86
CA LEU A 4 -2.50 -6.87 19.16
C LEU A 4 -1.76 -5.58 18.78
N VAL A 5 -2.41 -4.72 17.99
CA VAL A 5 -1.95 -3.39 17.59
C VAL A 5 -3.01 -2.40 18.02
N THR A 6 -2.67 -1.50 18.94
CA THR A 6 -3.57 -0.41 19.34
C THR A 6 -3.23 0.84 18.54
N ALA A 7 -4.21 1.45 17.86
CA ALA A 7 -4.04 2.70 17.13
C ALA A 7 -4.87 3.81 17.79
N ARG A 8 -4.32 5.02 17.87
CA ARG A 8 -4.93 6.17 18.54
C ARG A 8 -5.07 7.34 17.61
N ARG A 9 -6.01 8.22 17.96
CA ARG A 9 -6.16 9.54 17.35
C ARG A 9 -5.84 10.61 18.41
N GLY A 10 -4.58 11.02 18.51
CA GLY A 10 -4.06 12.01 19.48
C GLY A 10 -2.65 11.68 20.02
N ASP A 11 -2.00 12.64 20.69
CA ASP A 11 -0.57 12.61 21.07
C ASP A 11 -0.25 12.04 22.47
N GLU A 12 -1.24 11.59 23.26
CA GLU A 12 -0.95 11.07 24.60
C GLU A 12 -0.89 9.52 24.66
N PRO A 13 0.17 8.94 25.26
CA PRO A 13 0.21 7.53 25.63
C PRO A 13 -0.70 7.30 26.85
N VAL A 14 -1.58 6.32 26.74
CA VAL A 14 -2.52 5.86 27.77
C VAL A 14 -2.09 4.43 28.01
N LEU A 15 -1.83 4.07 29.26
CA LEU A 15 -1.49 2.70 29.61
C LEU A 15 -2.67 1.77 29.25
N ALA A 16 -2.39 0.50 28.97
CA ALA A 16 -3.36 -0.48 28.48
C ALA A 16 -4.49 -0.77 29.49
N GLY A 17 -5.49 0.11 29.53
CA GLY A 17 -6.81 -0.15 30.11
C GLY A 17 -7.78 -0.54 29.02
N THR A 18 -7.49 -1.59 28.25
CA THR A 18 -8.30 -1.97 27.09
C THR A 18 -9.14 -3.21 27.36
N ARG A 19 -10.43 -3.19 27.01
CA ARG A 19 -11.35 -4.32 27.26
C ARG A 19 -11.00 -5.58 26.44
N LEU A 20 -10.20 -5.46 25.37
CA LEU A 20 -9.67 -6.63 24.64
C LEU A 20 -8.37 -7.20 25.25
N THR A 21 -7.98 -6.79 26.47
CA THR A 21 -6.91 -7.48 27.23
C THR A 21 -7.31 -8.87 27.71
N GLN A 22 -8.60 -9.24 27.65
CA GLN A 22 -8.97 -10.64 27.76
C GLN A 22 -8.58 -11.35 26.46
N PRO A 23 -7.85 -12.48 26.54
CA PRO A 23 -7.28 -13.11 25.36
C PRO A 23 -8.40 -13.46 24.37
N ILE A 24 -8.43 -12.79 23.22
CA ILE A 24 -9.25 -13.20 22.08
C ILE A 24 -8.85 -14.65 21.79
N GLN A 25 -9.78 -15.57 22.01
CA GLN A 25 -9.55 -16.97 21.71
C GLN A 25 -9.86 -17.18 20.23
N VAL A 26 -8.81 -17.47 19.48
CA VAL A 26 -8.91 -17.90 18.08
C VAL A 26 -8.86 -19.41 18.07
N LEU A 27 -9.96 -20.02 17.62
CA LEU A 27 -10.01 -21.45 17.40
C LEU A 27 -9.97 -21.68 15.89
N LEU A 28 -8.83 -22.18 15.42
CA LEU A 28 -8.69 -22.73 14.08
C LEU A 28 -9.04 -24.21 14.16
N SER A 29 -10.11 -24.63 13.49
CA SER A 29 -10.46 -26.04 13.40
C SER A 29 -10.70 -26.45 11.96
N PRO A 30 -10.02 -27.50 11.45
CA PRO A 30 -10.39 -28.12 10.18
C PRO A 30 -11.75 -28.85 10.26
N ASN A 31 -12.27 -29.09 11.48
CA ASN A 31 -13.56 -29.71 11.76
C ASN A 31 -14.32 -28.88 12.81
N ALA A 32 -14.80 -27.71 12.42
CA ALA A 32 -15.53 -26.81 13.29
C ALA A 32 -16.81 -27.45 13.89
N ALA A 33 -17.35 -28.50 13.29
CA ALA A 33 -18.52 -29.21 13.84
C ALA A 33 -18.27 -29.86 15.22
N ALA A 34 -17.03 -30.20 15.59
CA ALA A 34 -16.76 -31.05 16.75
C ALA A 34 -16.63 -30.33 18.11
N THR A 35 -16.44 -29.01 18.12
CA THR A 35 -16.25 -28.23 19.35
C THR A 35 -17.31 -27.14 19.42
N GLN A 36 -18.53 -27.51 19.81
CA GLN A 36 -19.52 -26.51 20.21
C GLN A 36 -19.06 -25.88 21.53
N PRO A 37 -18.97 -24.55 21.64
CA PRO A 37 -18.77 -23.93 22.94
C PRO A 37 -19.93 -24.33 23.85
N ALA A 38 -19.64 -24.63 25.12
CA ALA A 38 -20.67 -24.94 26.09
C ALA A 38 -21.60 -23.72 26.27
N GLY A 39 -22.79 -23.76 25.67
CA GLY A 39 -23.78 -22.69 25.70
C GLY A 39 -24.63 -22.62 24.43
N VAL A 40 -25.83 -22.03 24.54
CA VAL A 40 -26.69 -21.77 23.38
C VAL A 40 -26.10 -20.58 22.62
N VAL A 41 -25.52 -20.82 21.44
CA VAL A 41 -25.08 -19.76 20.52
C VAL A 41 -26.25 -19.40 19.62
N GLN A 42 -26.75 -18.16 19.70
CA GLN A 42 -27.76 -17.65 18.80
C GLN A 42 -27.11 -16.80 17.70
N PRO A 43 -27.33 -17.10 16.41
CA PRO A 43 -26.78 -16.28 15.32
C PRO A 43 -27.43 -14.89 15.33
N VAL A 44 -26.59 -13.86 15.42
CA VAL A 44 -26.99 -12.45 15.47
C VAL A 44 -27.08 -11.85 14.06
N ALA A 45 -26.16 -12.24 13.17
CA ALA A 45 -26.10 -11.83 11.78
C ALA A 45 -25.30 -12.86 10.95
N SER A 46 -25.56 -12.91 9.64
CA SER A 46 -24.74 -13.65 8.67
C SER A 46 -24.44 -12.72 7.50
N VAL A 47 -23.18 -12.64 7.09
CA VAL A 47 -22.72 -11.81 5.97
C VAL A 47 -21.84 -12.67 5.08
N GLU A 48 -22.13 -12.66 3.78
CA GLU A 48 -21.32 -13.32 2.77
C GLU A 48 -20.69 -12.24 1.88
N SER A 49 -19.39 -12.37 1.61
CA SER A 49 -18.66 -11.45 0.73
C SER A 49 -17.45 -12.15 0.11
N VAL A 50 -16.95 -11.57 -0.98
CA VAL A 50 -15.78 -12.06 -1.70
C VAL A 50 -14.53 -11.36 -1.20
N VAL A 51 -13.52 -12.16 -0.87
CA VAL A 51 -12.17 -11.66 -0.55
C VAL A 51 -11.34 -11.72 -1.83
N ILE A 52 -10.93 -10.55 -2.33
CA ILE A 52 -10.07 -10.45 -3.51
C ILE A 52 -8.61 -10.39 -3.05
N PRO A 53 -7.71 -11.24 -3.58
CA PRO A 53 -6.28 -11.15 -3.27
C PRO A 53 -5.71 -9.76 -3.55
N GLY A 54 -4.92 -9.23 -2.61
CA GLY A 54 -4.38 -7.88 -2.64
C GLY A 54 -5.35 -6.78 -2.19
N VAL A 55 -6.58 -7.13 -1.76
CA VAL A 55 -7.61 -6.18 -1.33
C VAL A 55 -8.05 -6.48 0.10
N THR A 56 -8.12 -5.44 0.94
CA THR A 56 -8.71 -5.54 2.27
C THR A 56 -10.23 -5.48 2.17
N THR A 57 -10.90 -6.55 2.58
CA THR A 57 -12.36 -6.65 2.65
C THR A 57 -12.81 -6.39 4.08
N ALA A 58 -13.67 -5.38 4.29
CA ALA A 58 -14.17 -5.02 5.61
C ALA A 58 -15.64 -5.41 5.79
N PHE A 59 -15.97 -6.02 6.91
CA PHE A 59 -17.30 -6.47 7.30
C PHE A 59 -17.70 -5.72 8.56
N ARG A 60 -18.83 -5.04 8.53
CA ARG A 60 -19.35 -4.34 9.70
C ARG A 60 -20.55 -5.09 10.26
N ILE A 61 -20.40 -5.61 11.46
CA ILE A 61 -21.46 -6.31 12.19
C ILE A 61 -22.03 -5.32 13.20
N ALA A 62 -23.25 -4.86 12.96
CA ALA A 62 -24.02 -4.12 13.95
C ALA A 62 -24.67 -5.14 14.89
N PRO A 63 -24.41 -5.12 16.21
CA PRO A 63 -25.10 -6.00 17.14
C PRO A 63 -26.61 -5.72 17.09
N THR A 64 -27.44 -6.76 17.08
CA THR A 64 -28.88 -6.62 17.35
C THR A 64 -29.11 -6.41 18.86
N GLY A 65 -28.59 -5.30 19.38
CA GLY A 65 -28.76 -4.88 20.77
C GLY A 65 -29.58 -3.60 20.87
N PRO A 66 -29.85 -3.09 22.09
CA PRO A 66 -30.50 -1.79 22.29
C PRO A 66 -29.72 -0.67 21.57
N ALA A 67 -30.44 0.41 21.23
CA ALA A 67 -29.89 1.59 20.57
C ALA A 67 -28.65 2.09 21.32
N GLY A 68 -27.47 1.97 20.70
CA GLY A 68 -26.18 2.32 21.32
C GLY A 68 -25.10 1.24 21.22
N SER A 69 -25.46 0.01 20.83
CA SER A 69 -24.49 -1.07 20.60
C SER A 69 -23.52 -0.71 19.47
N GLN A 70 -22.22 -0.81 19.75
CA GLN A 70 -21.20 -0.38 18.80
C GLN A 70 -20.94 -1.45 17.74
N PRO A 71 -20.77 -1.05 16.47
CA PRO A 71 -20.45 -1.99 15.42
C PRO A 71 -19.04 -2.55 15.60
N ILE A 72 -18.91 -3.86 15.40
CA ILE A 72 -17.64 -4.55 15.28
C ILE A 72 -17.28 -4.55 13.79
N GLU A 73 -16.06 -4.16 13.46
CA GLU A 73 -15.54 -4.22 12.10
C GLU A 73 -14.49 -5.33 12.00
N LEU A 74 -14.70 -6.28 11.09
CA LEU A 74 -13.75 -7.33 10.76
C LEU A 74 -13.11 -6.98 9.42
N GLN A 75 -11.79 -6.98 9.33
CA GLN A 75 -11.05 -6.69 8.12
C GLN A 75 -10.24 -7.92 7.72
N LEU A 76 -10.53 -8.49 6.56
CA LEU A 76 -9.81 -9.62 5.98
C LEU A 76 -8.91 -9.11 4.85
N TYR A 77 -7.65 -9.51 4.86
CA TYR A 77 -6.70 -9.24 3.79
C TYR A 77 -6.05 -10.56 3.36
N GLN A 78 -6.14 -10.88 2.07
CA GLN A 78 -5.43 -12.00 1.48
C GLN A 78 -4.29 -11.44 0.62
N SER A 79 -3.06 -11.89 0.85
CA SER A 79 -1.92 -11.47 0.03
C SER A 79 -2.11 -11.89 -1.44
N SER A 80 -1.63 -11.07 -2.38
CA SER A 80 -1.58 -11.45 -3.80
C SER A 80 -0.35 -12.31 -4.13
N LEU A 81 0.65 -12.31 -3.25
CA LEU A 81 1.93 -13.00 -3.45
C LEU A 81 1.94 -14.37 -2.74
N ASP A 82 1.24 -14.47 -1.61
CA ASP A 82 1.20 -15.66 -0.77
C ASP A 82 -0.25 -16.05 -0.47
N SER A 83 -0.49 -17.34 -0.17
CA SER A 83 -1.81 -17.86 0.22
C SER A 83 -2.22 -17.50 1.65
N ASP A 84 -1.47 -16.60 2.29
CA ASP A 84 -1.65 -16.19 3.67
C ASP A 84 -2.79 -15.18 3.79
N LEU A 85 -3.68 -15.46 4.75
CA LEU A 85 -4.76 -14.59 5.16
C LEU A 85 -4.40 -13.88 6.46
N GLN A 86 -4.54 -12.56 6.45
CA GLN A 86 -4.49 -11.71 7.63
C GLN A 86 -5.90 -11.29 8.02
N LEU A 87 -6.27 -11.49 9.29
CA LEU A 87 -7.53 -11.02 9.87
C LEU A 87 -7.23 -9.96 10.92
N ALA A 88 -7.86 -8.81 10.76
CA ALA A 88 -7.83 -7.65 11.66
C ALA A 88 -9.23 -7.44 12.27
N ILE A 89 -9.34 -7.45 13.59
CA ILE A 89 -10.61 -7.18 14.31
C ILE A 89 -10.54 -5.77 14.87
N ALA A 90 -11.45 -4.87 14.46
CA ALA A 90 -11.53 -3.49 14.93
C ALA A 90 -12.82 -3.21 15.70
N THR A 91 -12.68 -2.72 16.93
CA THR A 91 -13.78 -2.14 17.72
C THR A 91 -13.53 -0.65 17.89
N SER A 92 -14.58 0.18 17.81
CA SER A 92 -14.47 1.64 17.97
C SER A 92 -15.31 2.13 19.15
N GLY A 93 -14.67 2.31 20.32
CA GLY A 93 -15.30 2.77 21.57
C GLY A 93 -15.09 4.25 21.88
N PRO A 94 -16.04 4.93 22.57
CA PRO A 94 -15.69 6.14 23.29
C PRO A 94 -14.62 5.76 24.32
N LEU A 95 -13.56 6.58 24.40
CA LEU A 95 -12.58 6.43 25.47
C LEU A 95 -13.32 6.54 26.81
N ALA A 96 -13.18 5.53 27.68
CA ALA A 96 -13.66 5.65 29.05
C ALA A 96 -12.86 6.79 29.69
N THR A 97 -13.48 7.96 29.84
CA THR A 97 -12.93 9.02 30.67
C THR A 97 -12.96 8.51 32.10
N ASN A 98 -11.81 8.38 32.76
CA ASN A 98 -11.76 8.03 34.17
C ASN A 98 -12.70 8.98 34.93
N GLU A 99 -13.80 8.44 35.48
CA GLU A 99 -14.92 9.19 36.06
C GLU A 99 -14.56 9.92 37.38
N ASP A 100 -13.30 9.98 37.78
CA ASP A 100 -12.84 10.66 39.01
C ASP A 100 -12.74 12.19 38.88
N SER A 101 -13.13 12.78 37.75
CA SER A 101 -13.13 14.24 37.58
C SER A 101 -14.53 14.82 37.84
N SER A 102 -14.79 15.22 39.07
CA SER A 102 -16.05 15.81 39.56
C SER A 102 -16.33 17.25 39.08
N VAL A 103 -15.77 17.66 37.93
CA VAL A 103 -15.97 19.01 37.39
C VAL A 103 -17.05 18.97 36.29
N PRO A 104 -18.18 19.71 36.44
CA PRO A 104 -19.21 19.77 35.41
C PRO A 104 -18.65 20.48 34.16
N GLN A 105 -18.53 19.75 33.04
CA GLN A 105 -17.97 20.27 31.80
C GLN A 105 -19.09 20.37 30.72
N GLU A 106 -19.53 21.60 30.42
CA GLU A 106 -20.64 21.93 29.51
C GLU A 106 -20.28 21.97 28.01
N SER A 107 -19.15 21.39 27.59
CA SER A 107 -18.78 21.36 26.15
C SER A 107 -19.08 20.00 25.53
N PRO A 108 -19.60 19.93 24.27
CA PRO A 108 -19.78 18.67 23.56
C PRO A 108 -18.41 18.00 23.43
N SER A 109 -18.20 16.95 24.22
CA SER A 109 -16.93 16.23 24.25
C SER A 109 -16.68 15.63 22.87
N LYS A 110 -15.56 15.99 22.25
CA LYS A 110 -15.07 15.28 21.07
C LYS A 110 -14.84 13.85 21.50
N SER A 111 -15.70 12.93 21.05
CA SER A 111 -15.55 11.51 21.33
C SER A 111 -14.23 11.03 20.73
N VAL A 112 -13.24 10.80 21.57
CA VAL A 112 -12.01 10.12 21.15
C VAL A 112 -12.38 8.66 20.93
N THR A 113 -12.28 8.22 19.68
CA THR A 113 -12.52 6.82 19.30
C THR A 113 -11.25 6.01 19.49
N GLN A 114 -11.30 4.98 20.32
CA GLN A 114 -10.22 4.01 20.45
C GLN A 114 -10.41 2.88 19.46
N ARG A 115 -9.37 2.55 18.68
CA ARG A 115 -9.35 1.42 17.75
C ARG A 115 -8.31 0.40 18.20
N GLU A 116 -8.76 -0.82 18.41
CA GLU A 116 -7.92 -1.97 18.73
C GLU A 116 -7.94 -2.93 17.56
N VAL A 117 -6.78 -3.44 17.13
CA VAL A 117 -6.64 -4.33 15.98
C VAL A 117 -5.89 -5.59 16.38
N ALA A 118 -6.52 -6.76 16.31
CA ALA A 118 -5.82 -8.03 16.45
C ALA A 118 -5.51 -8.61 15.06
N ILE A 119 -4.23 -8.78 14.72
CA ILE A 119 -3.75 -9.36 13.46
C ILE A 119 -3.46 -10.84 13.66
N LEU A 120 -4.07 -11.70 12.85
CA LEU A 120 -3.79 -13.14 12.83
C LEU A 120 -2.85 -13.48 11.67
N ASP A 121 -1.66 -13.96 11.98
CA ASP A 121 -0.67 -14.40 10.98
C ASP A 121 -0.76 -15.91 10.71
N GLY A 122 -0.59 -16.30 9.44
CA GLY A 122 -0.26 -17.66 9.01
C GLY A 122 -1.43 -18.63 8.95
N ILE A 123 -2.61 -18.19 8.51
CA ILE A 123 -3.74 -19.10 8.27
C ILE A 123 -3.50 -19.79 6.93
N ASN A 124 -2.85 -20.97 6.97
CA ASN A 124 -2.61 -21.79 5.79
C ASN A 124 -3.95 -22.28 5.20
N SER A 125 -4.22 -21.90 3.95
CA SER A 125 -5.51 -22.07 3.27
C SER A 125 -5.65 -23.38 2.48
N ALA A 126 -4.73 -24.34 2.66
CA ALA A 126 -4.79 -25.64 1.97
C ALA A 126 -6.13 -26.38 2.17
N GLN A 127 -6.87 -26.07 3.24
CA GLN A 127 -8.29 -26.37 3.40
C GLN A 127 -9.02 -25.09 3.80
N PRO A 128 -10.28 -24.86 3.34
CA PRO A 128 -11.06 -23.69 3.70
C PRO A 128 -11.19 -23.58 5.23
N PRO A 129 -10.46 -22.67 5.90
CA PRO A 129 -10.49 -22.62 7.35
C PRO A 129 -11.84 -22.06 7.79
N THR A 130 -12.45 -22.71 8.78
CA THR A 130 -13.48 -22.06 9.60
C THR A 130 -12.76 -21.40 10.77
N ILE A 131 -12.78 -20.07 10.80
CA ILE A 131 -12.18 -19.27 11.86
C ILE A 131 -13.29 -18.92 12.84
N ARG A 132 -13.16 -19.36 14.09
CA ARG A 132 -14.04 -18.91 15.18
C ARG A 132 -13.32 -17.92 16.06
N LEU A 133 -13.92 -16.75 16.19
CA LEU A 133 -13.48 -15.67 17.05
C LEU A 133 -14.44 -15.55 18.22
N ARG A 134 -13.95 -15.79 19.43
CA ARG A 134 -14.68 -15.42 20.64
C ARG A 134 -14.28 -13.99 21.01
N ILE A 135 -15.20 -13.05 20.80
CA ILE A 135 -15.03 -11.63 21.09
C ILE A 135 -15.63 -11.39 22.48
N PRO A 136 -14.83 -11.06 23.50
CA PRO A 136 -15.31 -10.78 24.85
C PRO A 136 -15.97 -9.39 24.88
N CYS A 137 -17.09 -9.24 24.19
CA CYS A 137 -17.95 -8.08 24.29
C CYS A 137 -19.23 -8.50 25.03
N ARG A 138 -19.57 -7.75 26.08
CA ARG A 138 -20.85 -7.91 26.76
C ARG A 138 -21.90 -7.13 25.99
N VAL A 139 -22.94 -7.81 25.54
CA VAL A 139 -24.17 -7.18 25.07
C VAL A 139 -25.05 -6.99 26.29
N ASP A 140 -25.57 -5.78 26.51
CA ASP A 140 -26.45 -5.51 27.65
C ASP A 140 -27.65 -6.47 27.64
N GLY A 141 -27.86 -7.16 28.77
CA GLY A 141 -28.88 -8.21 28.90
C GLY A 141 -28.39 -9.63 28.57
N SER A 142 -27.15 -9.81 28.15
CA SER A 142 -26.53 -11.13 27.94
C SER A 142 -25.26 -11.32 28.78
N SER A 143 -25.13 -12.50 29.39
CA SER A 143 -23.89 -12.94 30.05
C SER A 143 -22.92 -13.66 29.10
N SER A 144 -23.25 -13.76 27.81
CA SER A 144 -22.47 -14.52 26.82
C SER A 144 -21.51 -13.65 26.01
N ASP A 145 -20.32 -14.18 25.73
CA ASP A 145 -19.40 -13.60 24.74
C ASP A 145 -19.98 -13.73 23.33
N LEU A 146 -19.63 -12.79 22.45
CA LEU A 146 -20.05 -12.82 21.06
C LEU A 146 -19.10 -13.75 20.28
N LEU A 147 -19.66 -14.78 19.63
CA LEU A 147 -18.91 -15.68 18.75
C LEU A 147 -19.12 -15.23 17.31
N ALA A 148 -18.04 -14.81 16.64
CA ALA A 148 -18.03 -14.65 15.19
C ALA A 148 -17.46 -15.91 14.56
N GLU A 149 -18.20 -16.52 13.63
CA GLU A 149 -17.73 -17.62 12.82
C GLU A 149 -17.53 -17.13 11.38
N ILE A 150 -16.31 -17.29 10.87
CA ILE A 150 -15.93 -16.91 9.51
C ILE A 150 -15.60 -18.20 8.77
N SER A 151 -16.41 -18.54 7.78
CA SER A 151 -16.15 -19.66 6.89
C SER A 151 -15.61 -19.13 5.57
N LEU A 152 -14.36 -19.45 5.25
CA LEU A 152 -13.81 -19.16 3.93
C LEU A 152 -14.14 -20.32 3.00
N ARG A 153 -14.51 -20.04 1.76
CA ARG A 153 -14.72 -21.06 0.73
C ARG A 153 -14.03 -20.60 -0.54
N ALA A 154 -13.44 -21.56 -1.27
CA ALA A 154 -13.00 -21.26 -2.63
C ALA A 154 -14.22 -20.87 -3.46
N GLY A 155 -14.10 -19.77 -4.21
CA GLY A 155 -15.11 -19.41 -5.21
C GLY A 155 -15.26 -20.54 -6.22
N LYS A 156 -16.49 -20.75 -6.69
CA LYS A 156 -16.78 -21.68 -7.78
C LYS A 156 -16.90 -20.90 -9.08
N ASP A 157 -16.60 -21.55 -10.20
CA ASP A 157 -16.86 -20.98 -11.51
C ASP A 157 -18.36 -21.05 -11.83
N ASP A 158 -19.16 -20.27 -11.11
CA ASP A 158 -20.62 -20.19 -11.28
C ASP A 158 -21.09 -18.72 -11.44
N PRO A 159 -22.29 -18.50 -12.03
CA PRO A 159 -22.80 -17.16 -12.31
C PRO A 159 -23.00 -16.29 -11.06
N GLU A 160 -23.22 -16.91 -9.89
CA GLU A 160 -23.42 -16.21 -8.63
C GLU A 160 -22.09 -15.64 -8.11
N THR A 161 -21.03 -16.43 -8.15
CA THR A 161 -19.66 -16.01 -7.81
C THR A 161 -19.19 -14.90 -8.75
N GLU A 162 -19.46 -15.00 -10.05
CA GLU A 162 -19.09 -13.97 -11.02
C GLU A 162 -19.84 -12.65 -10.77
N ALA A 163 -21.13 -12.72 -10.39
CA ALA A 163 -21.92 -11.54 -10.03
C ALA A 163 -21.35 -10.85 -8.77
N LEU A 164 -20.97 -11.62 -7.75
CA LEU A 164 -20.33 -11.10 -6.54
C LEU A 164 -18.96 -10.46 -6.83
N LEU A 165 -18.14 -11.10 -7.67
CA LEU A 165 -16.85 -10.55 -8.12
C LEU A 165 -17.03 -9.23 -8.89
N SER A 166 -18.00 -9.17 -9.80
CA SER A 166 -18.32 -7.97 -10.55
C SER A 166 -18.78 -6.84 -9.63
N SER A 167 -19.64 -7.12 -8.66
CA SER A 167 -20.09 -6.14 -7.67
C SER A 167 -18.92 -5.62 -6.81
N ALA A 168 -18.04 -6.51 -6.34
CA ALA A 168 -16.87 -6.13 -5.56
C ALA A 168 -15.87 -5.26 -6.36
N ARG A 169 -15.64 -5.59 -7.65
CA ARG A 169 -14.83 -4.77 -8.56
C ARG A 169 -15.43 -3.37 -8.75
N GLN A 170 -16.74 -3.28 -8.99
CA GLN A 170 -17.43 -1.99 -9.12
C GLN A 170 -17.34 -1.15 -7.84
N GLU A 171 -17.43 -1.79 -6.68
CA GLU A 171 -17.27 -1.10 -5.40
C GLU A 171 -15.83 -0.60 -5.19
N LEU A 172 -14.83 -1.39 -5.57
CA LEU A 172 -13.42 -0.96 -5.55
C LEU A 172 -13.18 0.23 -6.46
N ASP A 173 -13.71 0.22 -7.69
CA ASP A 173 -13.56 1.34 -8.62
C ASP A 173 -14.28 2.59 -8.11
N ARG A 174 -15.46 2.42 -7.51
CA ARG A 174 -16.18 3.52 -6.86
C ARG A 174 -15.39 4.07 -5.66
N ASN A 175 -14.77 3.21 -4.86
CA ASN A 175 -13.95 3.61 -3.72
C ASN A 175 -12.63 4.25 -4.17
N ARG A 176 -12.02 3.81 -5.27
CA ARG A 176 -10.87 4.49 -5.91
C ARG A 176 -11.25 5.89 -6.40
N ALA A 177 -12.38 6.02 -7.09
CA ALA A 177 -12.91 7.31 -7.55
C ALA A 177 -13.28 8.25 -6.38
N LYS A 178 -13.75 7.69 -5.26
CA LYS A 178 -13.98 8.46 -4.02
C LYS A 178 -12.67 8.77 -3.27
N GLY A 179 -11.69 7.88 -3.32
CA GLY A 179 -10.36 8.07 -2.73
C GLY A 179 -9.53 9.12 -3.48
N SER A 180 -9.79 9.33 -4.77
CA SER A 180 -9.26 10.49 -5.50
C SER A 180 -9.98 11.80 -5.16
N ALA A 181 -11.07 11.77 -4.38
CA ALA A 181 -11.70 12.98 -3.86
C ALA A 181 -10.95 13.46 -2.62
N LYS A 182 -10.27 14.61 -2.75
CA LYS A 182 -9.60 15.42 -1.71
C LYS A 182 -9.16 14.65 -0.47
N VAL A 183 -7.87 14.30 -0.42
CA VAL A 183 -7.15 13.97 0.81
C VAL A 183 -7.61 14.92 1.92
N PRO A 184 -8.07 14.42 3.09
CA PRO A 184 -8.55 15.27 4.17
C PRO A 184 -7.52 16.34 4.50
N ALA A 185 -7.95 17.61 4.64
CA ALA A 185 -7.05 18.74 4.88
C ALA A 185 -6.06 18.51 6.04
N ALA A 186 -6.46 17.73 7.05
CA ALA A 186 -5.61 17.33 8.17
C ALA A 186 -4.41 16.46 7.75
N GLN A 187 -4.56 15.56 6.78
CA GLN A 187 -3.47 14.73 6.26
C GLN A 187 -2.52 15.56 5.37
N VAL A 188 -3.06 16.51 4.59
CA VAL A 188 -2.25 17.46 3.81
C VAL A 188 -1.39 18.34 4.73
N LEU A 189 -1.98 18.86 5.82
CA LEU A 189 -1.26 19.65 6.81
C LEU A 189 -0.17 18.84 7.54
N ALA A 190 -0.46 17.59 7.91
CA ALA A 190 0.51 16.72 8.57
C ALA A 190 1.72 16.41 7.66
N GLY A 191 1.47 16.06 6.40
CA GLY A 191 2.56 15.81 5.45
C GLY A 191 3.41 17.04 5.19
N ARG A 192 2.79 18.23 5.14
CA ARG A 192 3.52 19.49 4.99
C ARG A 192 4.41 19.81 6.19
N ALA A 193 3.89 19.69 7.41
CA ALA A 193 4.69 19.91 8.62
C ALA A 193 5.91 18.97 8.65
N LEU A 194 5.73 17.74 8.18
CA LEU A 194 6.78 16.75 8.08
C LEU A 194 7.83 17.16 7.03
N LEU A 195 7.43 17.60 5.83
CA LEU A 195 8.35 18.17 4.83
C LEU A 195 9.17 19.33 5.41
N GLU A 196 8.50 20.30 6.03
CA GLU A 196 9.12 21.49 6.63
C GLU A 196 10.13 21.12 7.74
N SER A 197 9.86 20.06 8.51
CA SER A 197 10.79 19.55 9.53
C SER A 197 11.96 18.72 8.97
N THR A 198 11.77 18.09 7.80
CA THR A 198 12.75 17.15 7.22
C THR A 198 13.78 17.86 6.34
N LEU A 199 13.36 18.86 5.56
CA LEU A 199 14.23 19.58 4.63
C LEU A 199 15.50 20.15 5.30
N PRO A 200 15.44 20.77 6.51
CA PRO A 200 16.64 21.25 7.18
C PRO A 200 17.65 20.15 7.55
N LEU A 201 17.18 18.91 7.74
CA LEU A 201 18.05 17.77 8.07
C LEU A 201 18.87 17.29 6.88
N LEU A 202 18.48 17.61 5.64
CA LEU A 202 19.24 17.28 4.43
C LEU A 202 20.63 17.92 4.42
N SER A 203 20.77 19.08 5.07
CA SER A 203 22.06 19.78 5.21
C SER A 203 22.99 19.16 6.25
N GLN A 204 22.50 18.27 7.13
CA GLN A 204 23.29 17.65 8.19
C GLN A 204 23.89 16.32 7.71
N PRO A 205 25.23 16.17 7.59
CA PRO A 205 25.84 14.96 7.04
C PRO A 205 25.42 13.66 7.75
N SER A 206 25.29 13.69 9.08
CA SER A 206 24.90 12.53 9.89
C SER A 206 23.42 12.13 9.74
N ALA A 207 22.54 13.06 9.39
CA ALA A 207 21.09 12.80 9.26
C ALA A 207 20.64 12.66 7.79
N ARG A 208 21.45 13.13 6.83
CA ARG A 208 21.09 13.27 5.41
C ARG A 208 20.47 12.02 4.80
N ARG A 209 21.10 10.85 4.99
CA ARG A 209 20.60 9.57 4.45
C ARG A 209 19.20 9.26 5.00
N SER A 210 19.03 9.33 6.32
CA SER A 210 17.74 9.08 6.97
C SER A 210 16.67 10.10 6.58
N ALA A 211 17.05 11.38 6.42
CA ALA A 211 16.15 12.44 6.00
C ALA A 211 15.68 12.24 4.54
N LEU A 212 16.58 11.86 3.62
CA LEU A 212 16.21 11.52 2.24
C LEU A 212 15.26 10.32 2.17
N ILE A 213 15.56 9.25 2.91
CA ILE A 213 14.70 8.05 2.94
C ILE A 213 13.31 8.38 3.50
N MET A 214 13.25 9.13 4.61
CA MET A 214 11.98 9.54 5.22
C MET A 214 11.18 10.46 4.29
N LEU A 215 11.84 11.45 3.69
CA LEU A 215 11.25 12.37 2.72
C LEU A 215 10.67 11.62 1.53
N ALA A 216 11.43 10.69 0.97
CA ALA A 216 11.03 9.88 -0.17
C ALA A 216 9.85 8.95 0.17
N ALA A 217 9.89 8.27 1.32
CA ALA A 217 8.81 7.39 1.76
C ALA A 217 7.49 8.14 1.97
N GLN A 218 7.53 9.36 2.54
CA GLN A 218 6.34 10.18 2.80
C GLN A 218 5.71 10.77 1.54
N THR A 219 6.53 11.02 0.51
CA THR A 219 6.08 11.61 -0.76
C THR A 219 5.84 10.57 -1.86
N GLY A 220 6.19 9.30 -1.61
CA GLY A 220 6.13 8.23 -2.61
C GLY A 220 7.23 8.29 -3.67
N ALA A 221 8.36 8.95 -3.38
CA ALA A 221 9.50 9.06 -4.28
C ALA A 221 10.39 7.80 -4.25
N ALA A 222 9.88 6.70 -4.80
CA ALA A 222 10.53 5.38 -4.71
C ALA A 222 11.94 5.34 -5.31
N ILE A 223 12.21 6.10 -6.38
CA ILE A 223 13.52 6.13 -7.04
C ILE A 223 14.54 6.79 -6.12
N CYS A 224 14.18 7.94 -5.54
CA CYS A 224 15.06 8.62 -4.59
C CYS A 224 15.29 7.80 -3.32
N GLN A 225 14.28 7.07 -2.85
CA GLN A 225 14.41 6.20 -1.68
C GLN A 225 15.48 5.13 -1.90
N ASP A 226 15.41 4.40 -3.02
CA ASP A 226 16.36 3.35 -3.36
C ASP A 226 17.76 3.93 -3.62
N ALA A 227 17.84 5.08 -4.29
CA ALA A 227 19.10 5.78 -4.51
C ALA A 227 19.76 6.18 -3.17
N ALA A 228 18.99 6.73 -2.23
CA ALA A 228 19.51 7.16 -0.94
C ALA A 228 20.02 5.98 -0.07
N LEU A 229 19.46 4.78 -0.24
CA LEU A 229 19.92 3.59 0.48
C LEU A 229 21.33 3.16 0.07
N VAL A 230 21.70 3.33 -1.19
CA VAL A 230 22.97 2.81 -1.74
C VAL A 230 23.99 3.88 -2.10
N ALA A 231 23.61 5.16 -2.09
CA ALA A 231 24.48 6.28 -2.38
C ALA A 231 25.57 6.48 -1.31
N ASP A 232 26.77 6.83 -1.77
CA ASP A 232 27.84 7.33 -0.92
C ASP A 232 27.54 8.76 -0.42
N ASP A 233 28.32 9.24 0.55
CA ASP A 233 28.02 10.50 1.21
C ASP A 233 28.14 11.72 0.27
N SER A 234 29.00 11.63 -0.75
CA SER A 234 29.14 12.67 -1.79
C SER A 234 27.91 12.73 -2.69
N THR A 235 27.40 11.58 -3.12
CA THR A 235 26.17 11.51 -3.94
C THR A 235 24.95 11.91 -3.14
N LEU A 236 24.87 11.52 -1.86
CA LEU A 236 23.81 11.99 -0.97
C LEU A 236 23.85 13.52 -0.82
N GLU A 237 25.03 14.12 -0.71
CA GLU A 237 25.18 15.58 -0.67
C GLU A 237 24.63 16.24 -1.93
N GLN A 238 24.96 15.70 -3.11
CA GLN A 238 24.45 16.19 -4.39
C GLN A 238 22.93 16.08 -4.48
N LEU A 239 22.35 14.94 -4.08
CA LEU A 239 20.90 14.73 -4.03
C LEU A 239 20.22 15.73 -3.08
N ALA A 240 20.75 15.86 -1.86
CA ALA A 240 20.23 16.78 -0.85
C ALA A 240 20.28 18.24 -1.32
N ALA A 241 21.39 18.67 -1.92
CA ALA A 241 21.55 20.02 -2.45
C ALA A 241 20.57 20.29 -3.61
N ALA A 242 20.43 19.34 -4.54
CA ALA A 242 19.51 19.46 -5.67
C ALA A 242 18.04 19.52 -5.21
N ILE A 243 17.64 18.69 -4.25
CA ILE A 243 16.28 18.70 -3.69
C ILE A 243 16.00 20.01 -2.92
N ASN A 244 16.95 20.51 -2.13
CA ASN A 244 16.82 21.81 -1.45
C ASN A 244 16.71 22.98 -2.43
N ALA A 245 17.42 22.93 -3.56
CA ALA A 245 17.28 23.93 -4.62
C ALA A 245 15.86 23.92 -5.22
N GLN A 246 15.30 22.73 -5.49
CA GLN A 246 13.90 22.61 -5.93
C GLN A 246 12.92 23.13 -4.88
N ALA A 247 13.16 22.82 -3.60
CA ALA A 247 12.34 23.30 -2.50
C ALA A 247 12.28 24.82 -2.37
N THR A 248 13.35 25.50 -2.77
CA THR A 248 13.42 26.96 -2.76
C THR A 248 12.72 27.57 -3.97
N ALA A 249 12.73 26.87 -5.12
CA ALA A 249 12.14 27.35 -6.37
C ALA A 249 10.62 27.12 -6.46
N VAL A 250 10.12 26.08 -5.80
CA VAL A 250 8.72 25.67 -5.85
C VAL A 250 7.86 26.48 -4.88
N ASN A 251 6.77 27.06 -5.38
CA ASN A 251 5.83 27.82 -4.55
C ASN A 251 5.06 26.88 -3.58
N ARG A 252 4.70 27.38 -2.39
CA ARG A 252 4.30 26.60 -1.19
C ARG A 252 2.95 25.85 -1.25
N GLU A 253 2.39 25.66 -2.45
CA GLU A 253 1.07 25.04 -2.65
C GLU A 253 1.12 23.68 -3.40
N ILE A 254 2.30 23.10 -3.56
CA ILE A 254 2.47 21.78 -4.19
C ILE A 254 2.00 20.66 -3.24
N ASP A 255 1.22 19.72 -3.76
CA ASP A 255 0.77 18.54 -3.02
C ASP A 255 1.91 17.52 -2.81
N LEU A 256 1.72 16.56 -1.90
CA LEU A 256 2.76 15.57 -1.56
C LEU A 256 3.15 14.67 -2.75
N ALA A 257 2.21 14.38 -3.66
CA ALA A 257 2.46 13.48 -4.78
C ALA A 257 3.31 14.16 -5.86
N GLN A 258 3.03 15.44 -6.13
CA GLN A 258 3.84 16.31 -6.98
C GLN A 258 5.24 16.47 -6.39
N TRP A 259 5.36 16.64 -5.07
CA TRP A 259 6.64 16.61 -4.38
C TRP A 259 7.41 15.31 -4.60
N GLY A 260 6.73 14.17 -4.49
CA GLY A 260 7.33 12.86 -4.74
C GLY A 260 7.87 12.72 -6.16
N LEU A 261 7.13 13.24 -7.16
CA LEU A 261 7.61 13.31 -8.54
C LEU A 261 8.85 14.19 -8.67
N VAL A 262 8.84 15.41 -8.11
CA VAL A 262 10.00 16.33 -8.16
C VAL A 262 11.25 15.69 -7.56
N ILE A 263 11.10 14.98 -6.44
CA ILE A 263 12.19 14.28 -5.77
C ILE A 263 12.73 13.13 -6.64
N ASP A 264 11.85 12.31 -7.24
CA ASP A 264 12.27 11.23 -8.14
C ASP A 264 12.97 11.75 -9.40
N LEU A 265 12.42 12.80 -10.04
CA LEU A 265 13.03 13.44 -11.21
C LEU A 265 14.39 14.04 -10.87
N THR A 266 14.55 14.61 -9.67
CA THR A 266 15.83 15.13 -9.18
C THR A 266 16.84 14.00 -9.01
N ALA A 267 16.43 12.88 -8.40
CA ALA A 267 17.30 11.72 -8.23
C ALA A 267 17.73 11.11 -9.58
N LEU A 268 16.79 10.99 -10.53
CA LEU A 268 17.10 10.57 -11.90
C LEU A 268 18.09 11.50 -12.59
N LYS A 269 17.93 12.83 -12.43
CA LYS A 269 18.84 13.81 -13.02
C LYS A 269 20.26 13.67 -12.46
N VAL A 270 20.40 13.57 -11.14
CA VAL A 270 21.72 13.38 -10.50
C VAL A 270 22.38 12.08 -10.98
N MET A 271 21.64 10.97 -11.04
CA MET A 271 22.19 9.71 -11.56
C MET A 271 22.56 9.78 -13.05
N ALA A 272 21.77 10.49 -13.87
CA ALA A 272 22.08 10.71 -15.29
C ALA A 272 23.31 11.60 -15.50
N ASP A 273 23.50 12.62 -14.65
CA ASP A 273 24.69 13.48 -14.66
C ASP A 273 25.95 12.69 -14.28
N LEU A 274 25.87 11.88 -13.22
CA LEU A 274 26.94 10.98 -12.82
C LEU A 274 27.25 9.94 -13.91
N GLN A 275 26.22 9.41 -14.59
CA GLN A 275 26.40 8.47 -15.69
C GLN A 275 27.11 9.12 -16.88
N SER A 276 26.70 10.33 -17.27
CA SER A 276 27.32 11.08 -18.37
C SER A 276 28.78 11.43 -18.08
N ALA A 277 29.11 11.63 -16.80
CA ALA A 277 30.47 11.89 -16.35
C ALA A 277 31.30 10.61 -16.10
N GLU A 278 30.77 9.42 -16.43
CA GLU A 278 31.37 8.10 -16.16
C GLU A 278 31.73 7.86 -14.68
N LYS A 279 30.98 8.50 -13.77
CA LYS A 279 31.18 8.47 -12.32
C LYS A 279 30.06 7.78 -11.56
N LEU A 280 29.08 7.21 -12.25
CA LEU A 280 27.95 6.53 -11.58
C LEU A 280 28.41 5.22 -10.92
N PRO A 281 28.31 5.10 -9.58
CA PRO A 281 28.66 3.86 -8.89
C PRO A 281 27.78 2.68 -9.34
N PRO A 282 28.30 1.43 -9.34
CA PRO A 282 27.53 0.25 -9.80
C PRO A 282 26.21 0.03 -9.06
N ALA A 283 26.14 0.35 -7.77
CA ALA A 283 24.91 0.23 -6.98
C ALA A 283 23.83 1.20 -7.47
N LEU A 284 24.19 2.45 -7.77
CA LEU A 284 23.27 3.44 -8.34
C LEU A 284 22.92 3.14 -9.80
N GLN A 285 23.84 2.54 -10.57
CA GLN A 285 23.51 2.00 -11.89
C GLN A 285 22.44 0.92 -11.81
N SER A 286 22.47 0.09 -10.76
CA SER A 286 21.46 -0.95 -10.53
C SER A 286 20.11 -0.34 -10.15
N VAL A 287 20.08 0.69 -9.30
CA VAL A 287 18.86 1.46 -8.99
C VAL A 287 18.28 2.09 -10.26
N LEU A 288 19.12 2.72 -11.08
CA LEU A 288 18.69 3.33 -12.33
C LEU A 288 18.08 2.27 -13.28
N ALA A 289 18.73 1.12 -13.45
CA ALA A 289 18.21 0.03 -14.28
C ALA A 289 16.91 -0.58 -13.72
N LEU A 290 16.77 -0.72 -12.40
CA LEU A 290 15.55 -1.22 -11.76
C LEU A 290 14.33 -0.33 -12.08
N HIS A 291 14.52 0.99 -12.00
CA HIS A 291 13.45 1.96 -12.16
C HIS A 291 13.17 2.34 -13.61
N THR A 292 14.17 2.25 -14.50
CA THR A 292 14.06 2.78 -15.87
C THR A 292 14.37 1.74 -16.97
N GLY A 293 14.79 0.54 -16.61
CA GLY A 293 15.06 -0.55 -17.54
C GLY A 293 16.29 -0.28 -18.39
N GLU A 294 16.21 -0.61 -19.68
CA GLU A 294 17.29 -0.34 -20.63
C GLU A 294 17.48 1.16 -20.89
N ALA A 295 16.44 1.98 -20.73
CA ALA A 295 16.52 3.44 -20.86
C ALA A 295 17.58 4.04 -19.91
N GLY A 296 17.69 3.47 -18.70
CA GLY A 296 18.67 3.88 -17.68
C GLY A 296 20.13 3.69 -18.02
N ARG A 297 20.46 3.04 -19.14
CA ARG A 297 21.84 2.90 -19.60
C ARG A 297 22.29 4.05 -20.48
N ARG A 298 21.36 4.93 -20.89
CA ARG A 298 21.62 6.08 -21.75
C ARG A 298 21.17 7.35 -21.04
N ALA A 299 22.11 8.14 -20.54
CA ALA A 299 21.80 9.36 -19.79
C ALA A 299 20.88 10.31 -20.58
N GLY A 300 21.11 10.46 -21.90
CA GLY A 300 20.24 11.28 -22.76
C GLY A 300 18.78 10.82 -22.81
N ALA A 301 18.51 9.51 -22.73
CA ALA A 301 17.13 8.99 -22.69
C ALA A 301 16.45 9.34 -21.36
N ILE A 302 17.20 9.31 -20.25
CA ILE A 302 16.70 9.76 -18.93
C ILE A 302 16.42 11.26 -18.93
N GLU A 303 17.31 12.07 -19.50
CA GLU A 303 17.10 13.51 -19.61
C GLU A 303 15.86 13.87 -20.44
N GLU A 304 15.64 13.17 -21.56
CA GLU A 304 14.44 13.35 -22.37
C GLU A 304 13.18 12.93 -21.60
N ALA A 305 13.23 11.80 -20.88
CA ALA A 305 12.14 11.36 -20.04
C ALA A 305 11.80 12.37 -18.94
N ILE A 306 12.80 12.91 -18.24
CA ILE A 306 12.59 13.94 -17.21
C ILE A 306 11.91 15.17 -17.81
N ARG A 307 12.39 15.64 -18.98
CA ARG A 307 11.86 16.85 -19.64
C ARG A 307 10.41 16.68 -20.10
N ALA A 308 10.05 15.48 -20.55
CA ALA A 308 8.74 15.19 -21.14
C ALA A 308 7.65 14.80 -20.12
N SER A 309 7.95 14.80 -18.81
CA SER A 309 7.09 14.16 -17.80
C SER A 309 6.60 15.12 -16.71
N PRO A 310 5.51 15.87 -16.96
CA PRO A 310 4.92 16.75 -15.95
C PRO A 310 4.18 15.96 -14.85
N THR A 311 3.79 14.72 -15.11
CA THR A 311 3.17 13.83 -14.12
C THR A 311 3.92 12.50 -13.99
N ARG A 312 3.65 11.77 -12.91
CA ARG A 312 4.21 10.42 -12.70
C ARG A 312 3.77 9.44 -13.78
N ALA A 313 2.52 9.54 -14.23
CA ALA A 313 2.01 8.73 -15.33
C ALA A 313 2.76 9.02 -16.65
N ASP A 314 3.11 10.28 -16.91
CA ASP A 314 3.89 10.64 -18.10
C ASP A 314 5.30 10.06 -18.04
N LEU A 315 5.95 10.11 -16.86
CA LEU A 315 7.26 9.49 -16.65
C LEU A 315 7.22 7.98 -16.90
N GLU A 316 6.24 7.30 -16.30
CA GLU A 316 6.06 5.86 -16.49
C GLU A 316 5.81 5.52 -17.96
N ASN A 317 4.90 6.24 -18.62
CA ASN A 317 4.61 6.03 -20.03
C ASN A 317 5.83 6.27 -20.92
N ARG A 318 6.64 7.30 -20.62
CA ARG A 318 7.84 7.58 -21.39
C ARG A 318 8.91 6.52 -21.19
N LEU A 319 9.12 6.05 -19.96
CA LEU A 319 10.05 4.95 -19.68
C LEU A 319 9.60 3.64 -20.34
N VAL A 320 8.29 3.36 -20.37
CA VAL A 320 7.72 2.23 -21.12
C VAL A 320 8.01 2.39 -22.62
N ALA A 321 7.77 3.56 -23.20
CA ALA A 321 8.04 3.82 -24.62
C ALA A 321 9.54 3.62 -24.96
N GLU A 322 10.46 4.12 -24.14
CA GLU A 322 11.90 3.92 -24.34
C GLU A 322 12.29 2.43 -24.30
N ASN A 323 11.73 1.66 -23.38
CA ASN A 323 12.00 0.23 -23.30
C ASN A 323 11.37 -0.55 -24.47
N LEU A 324 10.20 -0.14 -24.97
CA LEU A 324 9.62 -0.72 -26.18
C LEU A 324 10.50 -0.45 -27.41
N ILE A 325 11.04 0.76 -27.55
CA ILE A 325 12.02 1.11 -28.60
C ILE A 325 13.27 0.23 -28.47
N ALA A 326 13.75 -0.01 -27.24
CA ALA A 326 14.92 -0.87 -27.00
C ALA A 326 14.72 -2.34 -27.42
N LEU A 327 13.48 -2.81 -27.62
CA LEU A 327 13.21 -4.14 -28.18
C LEU A 327 13.62 -4.27 -29.66
N GLU A 328 13.78 -3.15 -30.36
CA GLU A 328 14.25 -3.11 -31.75
C GLU A 328 15.77 -2.99 -31.87
N ASP A 329 16.48 -2.79 -30.75
CA ASP A 329 17.94 -2.62 -30.73
C ASP A 329 18.66 -3.81 -31.39
N THR A 330 19.81 -3.55 -32.00
CA THR A 330 20.65 -4.60 -32.61
C THR A 330 21.28 -5.55 -31.56
N SER A 331 21.54 -5.04 -30.35
CA SER A 331 22.11 -5.77 -29.22
C SER A 331 21.09 -6.72 -28.57
N PRO A 332 21.35 -8.05 -28.56
CA PRO A 332 20.49 -9.00 -27.85
C PRO A 332 20.35 -8.68 -26.36
N SER A 333 21.43 -8.22 -25.72
CA SER A 333 21.41 -7.90 -24.29
C SER A 333 20.50 -6.72 -23.95
N ALA A 334 20.41 -5.71 -24.83
CA ALA A 334 19.50 -4.58 -24.65
C ALA A 334 18.04 -5.04 -24.71
N ARG A 335 17.73 -5.89 -25.70
CA ARG A 335 16.38 -6.46 -25.87
C ARG A 335 15.95 -7.32 -24.67
N VAL A 336 16.84 -8.18 -24.15
CA VAL A 336 16.55 -9.00 -22.96
C VAL A 336 16.24 -8.12 -21.75
N ARG A 337 17.08 -7.13 -21.46
CA ARG A 337 16.85 -6.24 -20.31
C ARG A 337 15.56 -5.43 -20.44
N ALA A 338 15.28 -4.93 -21.64
CA ALA A 338 14.05 -4.20 -21.92
C ALA A 338 12.80 -5.09 -21.74
N ILE A 339 12.80 -6.32 -22.27
CA ILE A 339 11.64 -7.22 -22.14
C ILE A 339 11.44 -7.67 -20.69
N ASP A 340 12.51 -7.93 -19.93
CA ASP A 340 12.42 -8.28 -18.51
C ASP A 340 11.79 -7.15 -17.71
N TRP A 341 12.25 -5.92 -17.93
CA TRP A 341 11.73 -4.74 -17.25
C TRP A 341 10.26 -4.46 -17.59
N LEU A 342 9.87 -4.64 -18.86
CA LEU A 342 8.48 -4.51 -19.32
C LEU A 342 7.59 -5.63 -18.77
N SER A 343 8.11 -6.86 -18.65
CA SER A 343 7.37 -8.02 -18.14
C SER A 343 6.99 -7.83 -16.68
N LEU A 344 7.92 -7.33 -15.85
CA LEU A 344 7.66 -7.00 -14.44
C LEU A 344 6.54 -5.97 -14.25
N ARG A 345 6.20 -5.20 -15.29
CA ARG A 345 5.14 -4.18 -15.29
C ARG A 345 3.90 -4.61 -16.06
N GLY A 346 3.83 -5.84 -16.55
CA GLY A 346 2.72 -6.32 -17.39
C GLY A 346 2.58 -5.52 -18.69
N ARG A 347 3.69 -5.01 -19.23
CA ARG A 347 3.75 -4.20 -20.46
C ARG A 347 4.52 -4.88 -21.60
N ALA A 348 4.99 -6.12 -21.40
CA ALA A 348 5.70 -6.87 -22.42
C ALA A 348 4.79 -7.26 -23.60
N PRO A 349 5.23 -7.07 -24.87
CA PRO A 349 4.52 -7.58 -26.03
C PRO A 349 4.37 -9.11 -25.97
N ARG A 350 3.15 -9.60 -26.19
CA ARG A 350 2.84 -11.04 -26.11
C ARG A 350 3.64 -11.82 -27.16
N GLY A 351 4.27 -12.92 -26.73
CA GLY A 351 5.01 -13.82 -27.62
C GLY A 351 6.32 -13.24 -28.16
N PHE A 352 6.78 -12.08 -27.67
CA PHE A 352 8.05 -11.52 -28.08
C PHE A 352 9.22 -12.31 -27.48
N ASP A 353 10.10 -12.82 -28.35
CA ASP A 353 11.37 -13.45 -27.97
C ASP A 353 12.53 -12.51 -28.35
N PRO A 354 13.31 -12.00 -27.38
CA PRO A 354 14.43 -11.09 -27.64
C PRO A 354 15.57 -11.73 -28.44
N LEU A 355 15.63 -13.07 -28.51
CA LEU A 355 16.65 -13.82 -29.24
C LEU A 355 16.16 -14.34 -30.59
N ALA A 356 14.89 -14.13 -30.93
CA ALA A 356 14.34 -14.57 -32.21
C ALA A 356 14.93 -13.79 -33.41
N PRO A 357 14.88 -14.38 -34.62
CA PRO A 357 15.26 -13.69 -35.85
C PRO A 357 14.52 -12.36 -36.04
N PRO A 358 15.14 -11.35 -36.68
CA PRO A 358 14.60 -9.99 -36.79
C PRO A 358 13.17 -9.89 -37.34
N ARG A 359 12.78 -10.80 -38.25
CA ARG A 359 11.44 -10.82 -38.83
C ARG A 359 10.38 -11.21 -37.80
N GLN A 360 10.60 -12.28 -37.05
CA GLN A 360 9.66 -12.74 -36.02
C GLN A 360 9.49 -11.71 -34.90
N ARG A 361 10.57 -11.02 -34.52
CA ARG A 361 10.51 -9.91 -33.55
C ARG A 361 9.62 -8.77 -34.03
N ARG A 362 9.77 -8.35 -35.30
CA ARG A 362 8.93 -7.30 -35.90
C ARG A 362 7.47 -7.71 -35.97
N GLU A 363 7.19 -8.93 -36.40
CA GLU A 363 5.82 -9.47 -36.44
C GLU A 363 5.17 -9.45 -35.04
N ALA A 364 5.90 -9.79 -33.97
CA ALA A 364 5.40 -9.72 -32.60
C ALA A 364 5.13 -8.29 -32.12
N LEU A 365 6.00 -7.33 -32.48
CA LEU A 365 5.81 -5.91 -32.13
C LEU A 365 4.63 -5.29 -32.91
N GLU A 366 4.50 -5.60 -34.20
CA GLU A 366 3.37 -5.17 -35.04
C GLU A 366 2.04 -5.72 -34.49
N ALA A 367 1.99 -7.01 -34.12
CA ALA A 367 0.83 -7.62 -33.49
C ALA A 367 0.44 -6.93 -32.19
N ALA A 368 1.42 -6.55 -31.36
CA ALA A 368 1.17 -5.83 -30.12
C ALA A 368 0.68 -4.39 -30.33
N SER A 369 1.17 -3.70 -31.37
CA SER A 369 0.71 -2.34 -31.71
C SER A 369 -0.73 -2.30 -32.24
N THR A 370 -1.20 -3.42 -32.81
CA THR A 370 -2.54 -3.54 -33.41
C THR A 370 -3.59 -4.01 -32.38
N GLN A 371 -3.17 -4.66 -31.29
CA GLN A 371 -4.09 -5.03 -30.22
C GLN A 371 -4.44 -3.79 -29.37
N PRO A 372 -5.73 -3.42 -29.25
CA PRO A 372 -6.12 -2.38 -28.30
C PRO A 372 -5.72 -2.85 -26.91
N ALA A 373 -5.04 -2.00 -26.15
CA ALA A 373 -4.65 -2.28 -24.78
C ALA A 373 -5.90 -2.64 -23.96
N SER A 374 -6.15 -3.93 -23.78
CA SER A 374 -7.19 -4.43 -22.89
C SER A 374 -6.80 -4.01 -21.48
N ARG A 375 -7.44 -2.94 -21.00
CA ARG A 375 -7.24 -2.37 -19.66
C ARG A 375 -7.94 -3.20 -18.60
#